data_AF-A0A1G1ZHU5-F1
#
_entry.id   AF-A0A1G1ZHU5-F1
#
_cell.length_a   1.000
_cell.length_b   1.000
_cell.length_c   1.000
_cell.angle_alpha   90.00
_cell.angle_beta   90.00
_cell.angle_gamma   90.00
#
_symmetry.space_group_name_H-M   'P 1'
#
loop_
_entity.id
_entity.type
_entity.pdbx_description
1 polymer ?
#
loop_
_entity_poly.entity_id
_entity_poly.type
_entity_poly.pdbx_seq_one_letter_code
_entity_poly.pdbx_strand_id
1 'polypeptide(L)'
;MTNTQTQYVIDATNQRLGRLASQIAQILQGKLHPNYEPRNPGADRVVVKNASRITVSGKKATQKIYYRHTGYMGHLKERVYKEYFAKAPEEVLRLAVRRMLPQNFLKQKRMNRLVIEK
;
A
#
# COMPACT_ATOMS: atom_id res chain seq x y z
N MET A 1 24.41 -9.24 -13.23
CA MET A 1 23.58 -8.09 -13.65
C MET A 1 23.36 -7.21 -12.44
N THR A 2 23.89 -5.99 -12.45
CA THR A 2 23.75 -5.02 -11.36
C THR A 2 22.30 -4.60 -11.24
N ASN A 3 21.68 -4.84 -10.09
CA ASN A 3 20.29 -4.47 -9.84
C ASN A 3 20.24 -2.96 -9.59
N THR A 4 20.07 -2.17 -10.66
CA THR A 4 20.00 -0.71 -10.58
C THR A 4 18.76 -0.33 -9.76
N GLN A 5 18.97 0.33 -8.62
CA GLN A 5 17.87 0.77 -7.77
C GLN A 5 17.24 2.03 -8.36
N THR A 6 16.00 1.92 -8.83
CA THR A 6 15.22 3.07 -9.28
C THR A 6 14.29 3.55 -8.17
N GLN A 7 14.33 4.84 -7.88
CA GLN A 7 13.42 5.48 -6.92
C GLN A 7 12.26 6.15 -7.66
N TYR A 8 11.05 5.74 -7.35
CA TYR A 8 9.81 6.32 -7.87
C TYR A 8 9.22 7.27 -6.84
N VAL A 9 8.90 8.49 -7.27
CA VAL A 9 8.18 9.48 -6.44
C VAL A 9 6.78 9.64 -7.03
N ILE A 10 5.74 9.38 -6.23
CA ILE A 10 4.35 9.38 -6.69
C ILE A 10 3.55 10.37 -5.84
N ASP A 11 2.87 11.31 -6.50
CA ASP A 11 1.88 12.18 -5.88
C ASP A 11 0.52 11.46 -5.81
N ALA A 12 -0.03 11.33 -4.59
CA ALA A 12 -1.29 10.66 -4.36
C ALA A 12 -2.52 11.57 -4.51
N THR A 13 -2.33 12.86 -4.79
CA THR A 13 -3.41 13.84 -4.97
C THR A 13 -4.38 13.43 -6.08
N ASN A 14 -5.69 13.41 -5.78
CA ASN A 14 -6.77 13.02 -6.70
C ASN A 14 -6.67 11.58 -7.25
N GLN A 15 -5.74 10.76 -6.75
CA GLN A 15 -5.62 9.38 -7.16
C GLN A 15 -6.62 8.50 -6.41
N ARG A 16 -7.17 7.52 -7.11
CA ARG A 16 -8.07 6.52 -6.50
C ARG A 16 -7.23 5.50 -5.73
N LEU A 17 -7.51 5.34 -4.44
CA LEU A 17 -6.76 4.47 -3.51
C LEU A 17 -6.39 3.10 -4.09
N GLY A 18 -7.36 2.39 -4.68
CA GLY A 18 -7.14 1.04 -5.19
C GLY A 18 -6.25 0.99 -6.43
N ARG A 19 -6.40 1.96 -7.35
CA ARG A 19 -5.61 2.03 -8.58
C ARG A 19 -4.15 2.39 -8.25
N LEU A 20 -3.98 3.38 -7.38
CA LEU A 20 -2.67 3.78 -6.87
C LEU A 20 -1.96 2.60 -6.18
N ALA A 21 -2.65 1.92 -5.27
CA ALA A 21 -2.07 0.79 -4.53
C ALA A 21 -1.65 -0.37 -5.46
N SER A 22 -2.40 -0.62 -6.54
CA SER A 22 -2.07 -1.64 -7.53
C SER A 22 -0.79 -1.31 -8.31
N GLN A 23 -0.67 -0.06 -8.77
CA GLN A 23 0.53 0.42 -9.46
C GLN A 23 1.76 0.35 -8.55
N ILE A 24 1.64 0.82 -7.31
CA ILE A 24 2.71 0.73 -6.31
C ILE A 24 3.12 -0.74 -6.09
N ALA A 25 2.16 -1.66 -5.96
CA ALA A 25 2.46 -3.07 -5.75
C ALA A 25 3.17 -3.72 -6.96
N GLN A 26 2.92 -3.26 -8.19
CA GLN A 26 3.63 -3.72 -9.38
C GLN A 26 5.08 -3.22 -9.40
N ILE A 27 5.29 -1.94 -9.06
CA ILE A 27 6.63 -1.35 -8.94
C ILE A 27 7.44 -2.07 -7.86
N LEU A 28 6.87 -2.28 -6.67
CA LEU A 28 7.55 -2.97 -5.56
C LEU A 28 7.87 -4.44 -5.86
N GLN A 29 7.12 -5.08 -6.78
CA GLN A 29 7.43 -6.43 -7.25
C GLN A 29 8.54 -6.45 -8.31
N GLY A 30 8.89 -5.30 -8.88
CA GLY A 30 9.85 -5.19 -9.98
C GLY A 30 9.26 -5.61 -11.34
N LYS A 31 7.93 -5.66 -11.48
CA LYS A 31 7.27 -6.13 -12.72
C LYS A 31 7.46 -5.21 -13.93
N LEU A 32 7.92 -3.97 -13.70
CA LEU A 32 8.23 -3.03 -14.77
C LEU A 32 9.59 -3.29 -15.43
N HIS A 33 10.47 -4.02 -14.73
CA HIS A 33 11.78 -4.36 -15.28
C HIS A 33 11.70 -5.63 -16.13
N PRO A 34 12.41 -5.69 -17.27
CA PRO A 34 12.47 -6.89 -18.10
C PRO A 34 13.14 -8.06 -17.35
N ASN A 35 13.99 -7.76 -16.37
CA ASN A 35 14.68 -8.74 -15.53
C ASN A 35 13.83 -9.21 -14.34
N TYR A 36 12.49 -9.18 -14.45
CA TYR A 36 11.60 -9.58 -13.38
C TYR A 36 11.76 -11.08 -13.07
N GLU A 37 12.14 -11.37 -11.83
CA GLU A 37 12.23 -12.73 -11.31
C GLU A 37 11.33 -12.88 -10.07
N PRO A 38 10.34 -13.79 -10.06
CA PRO A 38 9.41 -13.95 -8.94
C PRO A 38 10.08 -14.28 -7.59
N ARG A 39 11.23 -14.95 -7.63
CA ARG A 39 12.03 -15.36 -6.45
C ARG A 39 12.78 -14.19 -5.82
N ASN A 40 13.02 -13.13 -6.59
CA ASN A 40 13.74 -11.94 -6.14
C ASN A 40 12.73 -10.92 -5.56
N PRO A 41 13.04 -10.23 -4.45
CA PRO A 41 12.21 -9.14 -3.96
C PRO A 41 12.14 -7.91 -4.88
N GLY A 42 12.94 -7.83 -5.95
CA GLY A 42 13.11 -6.61 -6.75
C GLY A 42 14.09 -5.63 -6.06
N ALA A 43 14.32 -4.45 -6.62
CA ALA A 43 15.24 -3.44 -6.07
C ALA A 43 14.61 -2.05 -5.89
N ASP A 44 13.49 -1.78 -6.58
CA ASP A 44 12.89 -0.44 -6.63
C ASP A 44 12.32 0.05 -5.30
N ARG A 45 12.37 1.36 -5.12
CA ARG A 45 11.80 2.07 -3.97
C ARG A 45 10.69 2.99 -4.42
N VAL A 46 9.62 3.07 -3.63
CA VAL A 46 8.50 3.97 -3.91
C VAL A 46 8.34 4.95 -2.75
N VAL A 47 8.34 6.22 -3.07
CA VAL A 47 8.04 7.33 -2.16
C VAL A 47 6.71 7.93 -2.57
N VAL A 48 5.73 7.91 -1.67
CA VAL A 48 4.40 8.48 -1.90
C VAL A 48 4.26 9.79 -1.13
N LYS A 49 3.83 10.85 -1.83
CA LYS A 49 3.54 12.17 -1.26
C LYS A 49 2.04 12.43 -1.19
N ASN A 50 1.62 13.33 -0.29
CA ASN A 50 0.23 13.79 -0.18
C ASN A 50 -0.81 12.66 0.04
N ALA A 51 -0.50 11.67 0.86
CA ALA A 51 -1.40 10.53 1.09
C ALA A 51 -2.79 10.93 1.64
N SER A 52 -2.89 12.08 2.31
CA SER A 52 -4.14 12.66 2.80
C SER A 52 -5.11 13.10 1.70
N ARG A 53 -4.64 13.30 0.47
CA ARG A 53 -5.43 13.77 -0.69
C ARG A 53 -5.91 12.63 -1.62
N ILE A 54 -5.83 11.40 -1.15
CA ILE A 54 -6.33 10.22 -1.86
C ILE A 54 -7.85 10.22 -1.87
N THR A 55 -8.44 9.80 -2.99
CA THR A 55 -9.90 9.72 -3.16
C THR A 55 -10.40 8.27 -3.19
N VAL A 56 -11.65 8.10 -2.75
CA VAL A 56 -12.42 6.85 -2.88
C VAL A 56 -13.75 7.15 -3.57
N SER A 57 -14.20 6.23 -4.42
CA SER A 57 -15.43 6.39 -5.21
C SER A 57 -16.69 6.15 -4.37
N GLY A 58 -17.74 6.94 -4.59
CA GLY A 58 -19.09 6.69 -4.10
C GLY A 58 -19.21 6.66 -2.58
N LYS A 59 -20.08 5.78 -2.04
CA LYS A 59 -20.35 5.66 -0.60
C LYS A 59 -19.28 4.90 0.20
N LYS A 60 -18.14 4.54 -0.43
CA LYS A 60 -17.07 3.75 0.20
C LYS A 60 -16.44 4.47 1.39
N ALA A 61 -16.46 5.80 1.42
CA ALA A 61 -15.92 6.55 2.54
C ALA A 61 -16.65 6.23 3.86
N THR A 62 -17.96 6.02 3.81
CA THR A 62 -18.81 5.76 4.99
C THR A 62 -19.10 4.28 5.20
N GLN A 63 -19.23 3.49 4.13
CA GLN A 63 -19.65 2.10 4.22
C GLN A 63 -18.49 1.11 4.43
N LYS A 64 -17.25 1.49 4.08
CA LYS A 64 -16.12 0.56 4.19
C LYS A 64 -15.67 0.46 5.64
N ILE A 65 -15.74 -0.74 6.19
CA ILE A 65 -15.31 -1.06 7.55
C ILE A 65 -13.99 -1.83 7.51
N TYR A 66 -13.04 -1.44 8.37
CA TYR A 66 -11.81 -2.16 8.65
C TYR A 66 -11.97 -2.98 9.91
N TYR A 67 -11.88 -4.30 9.76
CA TYR A 67 -11.92 -5.25 10.86
C TYR A 67 -10.50 -5.62 11.32
N ARG A 68 -10.35 -5.73 12.63
CA ARG A 68 -9.13 -6.19 13.31
C ARG A 68 -9.56 -7.03 14.51
N HIS A 69 -8.96 -8.20 14.69
CA HIS A 69 -9.14 -9.01 15.89
C HIS A 69 -7.82 -9.11 16.65
N THR A 70 -7.86 -9.13 17.98
CA THR A 70 -6.65 -9.26 18.81
C THR A 70 -6.25 -10.72 19.06
N GLY A 71 -7.18 -11.67 18.90
CA GLY A 71 -6.99 -13.10 19.16
C GLY A 71 -7.81 -13.61 20.35
N TYR A 72 -8.21 -12.73 21.26
CA TYR A 72 -9.07 -13.06 22.40
C TYR A 72 -10.55 -13.09 22.02
N MET A 73 -11.34 -13.96 22.64
CA MET A 73 -12.78 -14.08 22.37
C MET A 73 -13.50 -12.73 22.58
N GLY A 74 -14.38 -12.36 21.65
CA GLY A 74 -15.17 -11.12 21.72
C GLY A 74 -14.42 -9.82 21.37
N HIS A 75 -13.16 -9.86 20.94
CA HIS A 75 -12.35 -8.64 20.71
C HIS A 75 -12.27 -8.23 19.24
N LEU A 76 -13.41 -8.22 18.54
CA LEU A 76 -13.52 -7.66 17.20
C LEU A 76 -13.52 -6.13 17.27
N LYS A 77 -12.55 -5.50 16.62
CA LYS A 77 -12.43 -4.04 16.51
C LYS A 77 -12.75 -3.62 15.09
N GLU A 78 -13.72 -2.72 14.99
CA GLU A 78 -14.20 -2.17 13.73
C GLU A 78 -13.83 -0.69 13.64
N ARG A 79 -13.47 -0.23 12.45
CA ARG A 79 -13.22 1.18 12.17
C ARG A 79 -13.75 1.54 10.80
N VAL A 80 -14.56 2.60 10.71
CA VAL A 80 -15.03 3.12 9.43
C VAL A 80 -13.87 3.77 8.68
N TYR A 81 -13.87 3.63 7.34
CA TYR A 81 -12.83 4.21 6.48
C TYR A 81 -12.63 5.70 6.73
N LYS A 82 -13.72 6.47 6.79
CA LYS A 82 -13.68 7.92 7.04
C LYS A 82 -12.88 8.27 8.29
N GLU A 83 -13.17 7.58 9.41
CA GLU A 83 -12.48 7.81 10.68
C GLU A 83 -11.02 7.35 10.64
N TYR A 84 -10.76 6.20 10.01
CA TYR A 84 -9.42 5.66 9.93
C TYR A 84 -8.52 6.52 9.05
N PHE A 85 -9.05 7.00 7.92
CA PHE A 85 -8.36 7.88 6.98
C PHE A 85 -8.08 9.26 7.58
N ALA A 86 -9.01 9.80 8.38
CA ALA A 86 -8.79 11.07 9.08
C ALA A 86 -7.64 10.99 10.11
N LYS A 87 -7.47 9.83 10.76
CA LYS A 87 -6.44 9.63 11.80
C LYS A 87 -5.07 9.24 11.23
N ALA A 88 -5.05 8.37 10.21
CA ALA A 88 -3.82 7.78 9.66
C ALA A 88 -4.00 7.43 8.17
N PRO A 89 -3.94 8.43 7.27
CA PRO A 89 -4.09 8.19 5.84
C PRO A 89 -2.94 7.33 5.28
N GLU A 90 -1.73 7.40 5.85
CA GLU A 90 -0.59 6.60 5.39
C GLU A 90 -0.83 5.11 5.66
N GLU A 91 -1.36 4.77 6.84
CA GLU A 91 -1.64 3.38 7.20
C GLU A 91 -2.78 2.78 6.36
N VAL A 92 -3.74 3.59 5.93
CA VAL A 92 -4.78 3.18 4.99
C VAL A 92 -4.18 2.78 3.64
N LEU A 93 -3.27 3.59 3.09
CA LEU A 93 -2.57 3.27 1.84
C LEU A 93 -1.63 2.08 2.01
N ARG A 94 -0.84 2.06 3.09
CA ARG A 94 0.09 0.97 3.42
C ARG A 94 -0.64 -0.36 3.54
N LEU A 95 -1.80 -0.39 4.19
CA LEU A 95 -2.63 -1.60 4.30
C LEU A 95 -3.17 -2.04 2.93
N ALA A 96 -3.57 -1.08 2.08
CA ALA A 96 -4.02 -1.39 0.73
C ALA A 96 -2.90 -2.03 -0.11
N VAL A 97 -1.70 -1.44 -0.13
CA VAL A 97 -0.53 -1.99 -0.83
C VAL A 97 -0.14 -3.35 -0.25
N ARG A 98 -0.09 -3.48 1.08
CA ARG A 98 0.21 -4.75 1.75
C ARG A 98 -0.74 -5.87 1.32
N ARG A 99 -2.03 -5.57 1.13
CA ARG A 99 -3.02 -6.57 0.67
C ARG A 99 -2.88 -6.91 -0.81
N MET A 100 -2.26 -6.06 -1.63
CA MET A 100 -1.98 -6.32 -3.05
C MET A 100 -0.69 -7.12 -3.29
N LEU A 101 0.18 -7.27 -2.29
CA LEU A 101 1.41 -8.05 -2.39
C LEU A 101 1.20 -9.53 -2.05
N PRO A 102 1.87 -10.46 -2.78
CA PRO A 102 1.77 -11.89 -2.54
C PRO A 102 2.22 -12.25 -1.12
N GLN A 103 1.57 -13.24 -0.51
CA GLN A 103 1.85 -13.67 0.85
C GLN A 103 3.07 -14.61 0.86
N ASN A 104 4.25 -14.05 1.05
CA ASN A 104 5.51 -14.78 1.16
C ASN A 104 6.53 -13.99 2.01
N PHE A 105 7.71 -14.56 2.26
CA PHE A 105 8.80 -13.92 3.00
C PHE A 105 9.32 -12.63 2.34
N LEU A 106 9.15 -12.48 1.02
CA LEU A 106 9.55 -11.29 0.28
C LEU A 106 8.64 -10.09 0.53
N LYS A 107 7.40 -10.34 0.96
CA LYS A 107 6.40 -9.30 1.23
C LYS A 107 6.92 -8.23 2.18
N GLN A 108 7.57 -8.63 3.26
CA GLN A 108 8.12 -7.70 4.24
C GLN A 108 9.25 -6.87 3.63
N LYS A 109 10.15 -7.50 2.85
CA LYS A 109 11.23 -6.80 2.13
C LYS A 109 10.69 -5.75 1.16
N ARG A 110 9.64 -6.10 0.40
CA ARG A 110 8.95 -5.18 -0.53
C ARG A 110 8.26 -4.04 0.22
N MET A 111 7.58 -4.32 1.33
CA MET A 111 6.93 -3.30 2.15
C MET A 111 7.92 -2.31 2.78
N ASN A 112 9.11 -2.76 3.16
CA ASN A 112 10.15 -1.89 3.71
C ASN A 112 10.67 -0.85 2.69
N ARG A 113 10.45 -1.07 1.39
CA ARG A 113 10.80 -0.12 0.32
C ARG A 113 9.69 0.87 -0.02
N LEU A 114 8.52 0.73 0.59
CA LEU A 114 7.46 1.72 0.51
C LEU A 114 7.64 2.77 1.60
N VAL A 115 7.93 4.00 1.20
CA VAL A 115 7.98 5.16 2.08
C VAL A 115 6.80 6.06 1.76
N ILE A 116 6.06 6.46 2.79
CA ILE A 116 4.95 7.39 2.67
C ILE A 116 5.34 8.61 3.47
N GLU A 117 5.46 9.75 2.80
CA GLU A 117 5.70 11.03 3.44
C GLU A 117 4.41 11.52 4.11
N LYS A 118 4.56 12.19 5.25
CA LYS A 118 3.45 12.79 6.00
C LYS A 118 2.91 14.02 5.29
#